data_AF-K6YPQ7-F1
#
_entry.id   AF-K6YPQ7-F1
#
_cell.length_a   1.000
_cell.length_b   1.000
_cell.length_c   1.000
_cell.angle_alpha   90.00
_cell.angle_beta   90.00
_cell.angle_gamma   90.00
#
_symmetry.space_group_name_H-M   'P 1'
#
loop_
_entity.id
_entity.type
_entity.pdbx_description
1 polymer ?
#
loop_
_entity_poly.entity_id
_entity_poly.type
_entity_poly.pdbx_seq_one_letter_code
_entity_poly.pdbx_strand_id
1 'polypeptide(L)'
;MGVKYYFHKTLFFLTTPVLAVLLYFYGATPEHFDNIYIAALCLSCIFCWTDKDTLGALVILLGYWLGSKALYFVPDTWQYWFVIYGLGIGLSCYYFHHITAKITLIIVLYSIVAECLWWYQGYANKPEIHYVVGLLAITVWARQLLFNRVLIAHEYFKYTSGKTGLDTHIGGILYFYFGLVLLMALEYFVRHVGGFTDVTTIYYLFTPISNVISGITLAVIYMHFFNNQSKKHLSA
;
A
#
# COMPACT_ATOMS: atom_id res chain seq x y z
N MET A 1 -15.15 -31.83 -16.26
CA MET A 1 -15.09 -30.47 -15.64
C MET A 1 -16.47 -30.12 -15.09
N GLY A 2 -16.60 -29.79 -13.80
CA GLY A 2 -17.91 -29.61 -13.15
C GLY A 2 -18.47 -28.18 -13.24
N VAL A 3 -19.80 -28.04 -13.24
CA VAL A 3 -20.56 -26.77 -13.28
C VAL A 3 -20.08 -25.73 -12.24
N LYS A 4 -19.64 -26.19 -11.06
CA LYS A 4 -19.05 -25.32 -10.01
C LYS A 4 -17.83 -24.52 -10.48
N TYR A 5 -16.99 -25.11 -11.34
CA TYR A 5 -15.80 -24.45 -11.87
C TYR A 5 -16.16 -23.28 -12.77
N TYR A 6 -17.09 -23.49 -13.72
CA TYR A 6 -17.58 -22.44 -14.59
C TYR A 6 -18.32 -21.36 -13.81
N PHE A 7 -19.11 -21.72 -12.80
CA PHE A 7 -19.80 -20.76 -11.95
C PHE A 7 -18.83 -19.84 -11.20
N HIS A 8 -17.79 -20.38 -10.55
CA HIS A 8 -16.77 -19.55 -9.86
C HIS A 8 -15.99 -18.68 -10.84
N LYS A 9 -15.68 -19.20 -12.03
CA LYS A 9 -14.98 -18.47 -13.09
C LYS A 9 -15.83 -17.31 -13.61
N THR A 10 -17.12 -17.53 -13.86
CA THR A 10 -18.07 -16.49 -14.30
C THR A 10 -18.31 -15.45 -13.22
N LEU A 11 -18.48 -15.85 -11.95
CA LEU A 11 -18.66 -14.91 -10.84
C LEU A 11 -17.43 -14.00 -10.69
N PHE A 12 -16.22 -14.56 -10.84
CA PHE A 12 -14.96 -13.83 -10.84
C PHE A 12 -14.80 -12.90 -12.06
N PHE A 13 -15.21 -13.35 -13.26
CA PHE A 13 -15.21 -12.50 -14.44
C PHE A 13 -16.26 -11.40 -14.40
N LEU A 14 -17.30 -11.55 -13.59
CA LEU A 14 -18.30 -10.51 -13.36
C LEU A 14 -17.81 -9.50 -12.32
N THR A 15 -17.07 -9.93 -11.28
CA THR A 15 -16.64 -9.03 -10.21
C THR A 15 -15.67 -7.95 -10.69
N THR A 16 -14.69 -8.26 -11.53
CA THR A 16 -13.74 -7.23 -12.03
C THR A 16 -14.41 -6.10 -12.84
N PRO A 17 -15.26 -6.37 -13.85
CA PRO A 17 -15.98 -5.32 -14.57
C PRO A 17 -17.05 -4.64 -13.70
N VAL A 18 -17.72 -5.35 -12.79
CA VAL A 18 -18.63 -4.71 -11.82
C VAL A 18 -17.89 -3.73 -10.92
N LEU A 19 -16.71 -4.10 -10.42
CA LEU A 19 -15.86 -3.20 -9.63
C LEU A 19 -15.36 -2.01 -10.45
N ALA A 20 -14.97 -2.22 -11.71
CA ALA A 20 -14.58 -1.13 -12.60
C ALA A 20 -15.74 -0.16 -12.88
N VAL A 21 -16.95 -0.68 -13.06
CA VAL A 21 -18.18 0.12 -13.22
C VAL A 21 -18.51 0.89 -11.93
N LEU A 22 -18.42 0.24 -10.77
CA LEU A 22 -18.63 0.90 -9.48
C LEU A 22 -17.59 2.02 -9.25
N LEU A 23 -16.32 1.77 -9.58
CA LEU A 23 -15.26 2.78 -9.50
C LEU A 23 -15.50 3.95 -10.46
N TYR A 24 -16.00 3.68 -11.67
CA TYR A 24 -16.32 4.71 -12.65
C TYR A 24 -17.46 5.62 -12.18
N PHE A 25 -18.55 5.05 -11.64
CA PHE A 25 -19.72 5.82 -11.23
C PHE A 25 -19.61 6.44 -9.83
N TYR A 26 -18.92 5.77 -8.90
CA TYR A 26 -18.92 6.15 -7.48
C TYR A 26 -17.52 6.45 -6.93
N GLY A 27 -16.43 6.17 -7.67
CA GLY A 27 -15.06 6.40 -7.22
C GLY A 27 -14.60 7.86 -7.25
N ALA A 28 -15.50 8.80 -7.54
CA ALA A 28 -15.18 10.23 -7.58
C ALA A 28 -14.84 10.83 -6.21
N THR A 29 -15.32 10.22 -5.12
CA THR A 29 -14.97 10.64 -3.76
C THR A 29 -14.00 9.63 -3.11
N PRO A 30 -13.04 10.09 -2.29
CA PRO A 30 -12.05 9.20 -1.66
C PRO A 30 -12.70 8.11 -0.79
N GLU A 31 -13.76 8.45 -0.06
CA GLU A 31 -14.45 7.52 0.83
C GLU A 31 -15.15 6.40 0.06
N HIS A 32 -15.83 6.73 -1.04
CA HIS A 32 -16.50 5.73 -1.87
C HIS A 32 -15.47 4.85 -2.59
N PHE A 33 -14.37 5.43 -3.07
CA PHE A 33 -13.26 4.65 -3.62
C PHE A 33 -12.73 3.64 -2.59
N ASP A 34 -12.43 4.09 -1.37
CA ASP A 34 -11.92 3.23 -0.30
C ASP A 34 -12.88 2.09 0.02
N ASN A 35 -14.18 2.37 0.12
CA ASN A 35 -15.21 1.35 0.39
C ASN A 35 -15.30 0.31 -0.73
N ILE A 36 -15.20 0.75 -1.99
CA ILE A 36 -15.19 -0.17 -3.15
C ILE A 36 -13.90 -0.98 -3.18
N TYR A 37 -12.76 -0.35 -2.90
CA TYR A 37 -11.45 -0.99 -2.90
C TYR A 37 -11.33 -2.05 -1.80
N ILE A 38 -11.79 -1.77 -0.58
CA ILE A 38 -11.76 -2.75 0.52
C ILE A 38 -12.73 -3.91 0.26
N ALA A 39 -13.93 -3.62 -0.26
CA ALA A 39 -14.87 -4.66 -0.65
C ALA A 39 -14.26 -5.57 -1.73
N ALA A 40 -13.58 -4.98 -2.71
CA ALA A 40 -12.87 -5.70 -3.75
C ALA A 40 -11.74 -6.58 -3.17
N LEU A 41 -10.90 -6.04 -2.29
CA LEU A 41 -9.82 -6.77 -1.61
C LEU A 41 -10.36 -7.96 -0.82
N CYS A 42 -11.39 -7.74 0.02
CA CYS A 42 -12.00 -8.79 0.83
C CYS A 42 -12.61 -9.90 -0.03
N LEU A 43 -13.36 -9.56 -1.07
CA LEU A 43 -13.90 -10.53 -2.02
C LEU A 43 -12.78 -11.29 -2.73
N SER A 44 -11.70 -10.61 -3.10
CA SER A 44 -10.53 -11.23 -3.73
C SER A 44 -9.88 -12.27 -2.84
N CYS A 45 -9.74 -12.01 -1.55
CA CYS A 45 -9.22 -12.98 -0.58
C CYS A 45 -10.08 -14.25 -0.55
N ILE A 46 -11.41 -14.11 -0.58
CA ILE A 46 -12.34 -15.25 -0.60
C ILE A 46 -12.18 -16.05 -1.90
N PHE A 47 -12.16 -15.39 -3.06
CA PHE A 47 -12.01 -16.08 -4.34
C PHE A 47 -10.64 -16.74 -4.52
N CYS A 48 -9.58 -16.08 -4.06
CA CYS A 48 -8.21 -16.54 -4.22
C CYS A 48 -7.75 -17.48 -3.09
N TRP A 49 -8.62 -17.91 -2.18
CA TRP A 49 -8.26 -18.71 -1.00
C TRP A 49 -7.48 -20.02 -1.33
N THR A 50 -7.72 -20.55 -2.53
CA THR A 50 -7.07 -21.76 -3.05
C THR A 50 -5.66 -21.54 -3.60
N ASP A 51 -5.30 -20.30 -3.96
CA ASP A 51 -3.98 -19.92 -4.45
C ASP A 51 -3.23 -19.16 -3.34
N LYS A 52 -2.37 -19.88 -2.60
CA LYS A 52 -1.69 -19.34 -1.41
C LYS A 52 -0.74 -18.18 -1.72
N ASP A 53 -0.11 -18.16 -2.89
CA ASP A 53 0.75 -17.06 -3.34
C ASP A 53 -0.07 -15.77 -3.49
N THR A 54 -1.19 -15.87 -4.19
CA THR A 54 -2.11 -14.76 -4.46
C THR A 54 -2.79 -14.28 -3.17
N LEU A 55 -3.23 -15.22 -2.34
CA LEU A 55 -3.82 -14.92 -1.03
C LEU A 55 -2.82 -14.21 -0.12
N GLY A 56 -1.57 -14.67 -0.05
CA GLY A 56 -0.53 -14.03 0.75
C GLY A 56 -0.29 -12.58 0.33
N ALA A 57 -0.26 -12.30 -0.98
CA ALA A 57 -0.18 -10.94 -1.51
C ALA A 57 -1.35 -10.06 -1.07
N LEU A 58 -2.57 -10.58 -1.22
CA LEU A 58 -3.81 -9.88 -0.85
C LEU A 58 -3.89 -9.59 0.65
N VAL A 59 -3.45 -10.53 1.49
CA VAL A 59 -3.40 -10.34 2.95
C VAL A 59 -2.41 -9.23 3.32
N ILE A 60 -1.23 -9.17 2.68
CA ILE A 60 -0.28 -8.08 2.91
C ILE A 60 -0.86 -6.73 2.49
N LEU A 61 -1.56 -6.67 1.34
CA LEU A 61 -2.22 -5.44 0.90
C LEU A 61 -3.39 -5.03 1.79
N LEU A 62 -4.14 -5.99 2.33
CA LEU A 62 -5.17 -5.73 3.33
C LEU A 62 -4.56 -5.16 4.62
N GLY A 63 -3.45 -5.75 5.09
CA GLY A 63 -2.68 -5.23 6.22
C GLY A 63 -2.13 -3.83 5.97
N TYR A 64 -1.65 -3.56 4.75
CA TYR A 64 -1.21 -2.24 4.31
C TYR A 64 -2.36 -1.21 4.38
N TRP A 65 -3.53 -1.55 3.85
CA TRP A 65 -4.71 -0.68 3.92
C TRP A 65 -5.13 -0.42 5.37
N LEU A 66 -5.24 -1.47 6.19
CA LEU A 66 -5.56 -1.35 7.62
C LEU A 66 -4.56 -0.45 8.36
N GLY A 67 -3.27 -0.61 8.09
CA GLY A 67 -2.22 0.24 8.64
C GLY A 67 -2.36 1.70 8.22
N SER A 68 -2.64 1.97 6.93
CA SER A 68 -2.87 3.33 6.43
C SER A 68 -4.10 4.00 7.04
N LYS A 69 -5.18 3.25 7.25
CA LYS A 69 -6.39 3.73 7.94
C LYS A 69 -6.13 3.97 9.43
N ALA A 70 -5.40 3.08 10.08
CA ALA A 70 -5.01 3.28 11.48
C ALA A 70 -4.22 4.59 11.62
N LEU A 71 -3.23 4.83 10.75
CA LEU A 71 -2.46 6.08 10.72
C LEU A 71 -3.34 7.32 10.51
N TYR A 72 -4.36 7.24 9.64
CA TYR A 72 -5.27 8.37 9.39
C TYR A 72 -6.09 8.76 10.63
N PHE A 73 -6.44 7.79 11.48
CA PHE A 73 -7.21 8.03 12.70
C PHE A 73 -6.34 8.29 13.94
N VAL A 74 -5.01 8.31 13.79
CA VAL A 74 -4.11 8.61 14.90
C VAL A 74 -4.29 10.07 15.32
N PRO A 75 -4.53 10.37 16.61
CA PRO A 75 -4.55 11.73 17.11
C PRO A 75 -3.21 12.43 16.94
N ASP A 76 -3.24 13.73 16.61
CA ASP A 76 -2.05 14.56 16.51
C ASP A 76 -1.49 14.92 17.90
N THR A 77 -0.88 13.94 18.57
CA THR A 77 -0.22 14.13 19.87
C THR A 77 1.20 13.56 19.87
N TRP A 78 2.05 14.15 20.71
CA TRP A 78 3.48 13.81 20.77
C TRP A 78 3.75 12.32 21.07
N GLN A 79 2.86 11.65 21.81
CA GLN A 79 2.99 10.22 22.11
C GLN A 79 2.89 9.39 20.83
N TYR A 80 1.95 9.71 19.95
CA TYR A 80 1.79 9.01 18.69
C TYR A 80 2.90 9.33 17.70
N TRP A 81 3.38 10.57 17.67
CA TRP A 81 4.57 10.92 16.87
C TRP A 81 5.79 10.10 17.29
N PHE A 82 6.01 9.97 18.60
CA PHE A 82 7.12 9.17 19.13
C PHE A 82 7.02 7.71 18.67
N VAL A 83 5.82 7.13 18.70
CA VAL A 83 5.58 5.76 18.21
C VAL A 83 5.81 5.67 16.70
N ILE A 84 5.23 6.56 15.90
CA ILE A 84 5.32 6.52 14.43
C ILE A 84 6.76 6.72 13.98
N TYR A 85 7.44 7.76 14.47
CA TYR A 85 8.83 8.03 14.11
C TYR A 85 9.77 6.97 14.68
N GLY A 86 9.55 6.49 15.90
CA GLY A 86 10.32 5.40 16.50
C GLY A 86 10.23 4.11 15.69
N LEU A 87 9.01 3.71 15.29
CA LEU A 87 8.79 2.57 14.41
C LEU A 87 9.42 2.80 13.02
N GLY A 88 9.29 4.02 12.48
CA GLY A 88 9.90 4.41 11.21
C GLY A 88 11.43 4.29 11.21
N ILE A 89 12.08 4.74 12.29
CA ILE A 89 13.53 4.58 12.50
C ILE A 89 13.87 3.10 12.64
N GLY A 90 13.20 2.38 13.53
CA GLY A 90 13.47 0.96 13.79
C GLY A 90 13.36 0.11 12.51
N LEU A 91 12.30 0.34 11.74
CA LEU A 91 12.07 -0.34 10.46
C LEU A 91 13.12 0.02 9.42
N SER A 92 13.49 1.30 9.34
CA SER A 92 14.50 1.75 8.39
C SER A 92 15.90 1.24 8.72
N CYS A 93 16.24 1.14 10.01
CA CYS A 93 17.49 0.54 10.49
C CYS A 93 17.51 -0.97 10.22
N TYR A 94 16.40 -1.68 10.47
CA TYR A 94 16.31 -3.11 10.19
C TYR A 94 16.47 -3.43 8.70
N TYR A 95 15.87 -2.62 7.81
CA TYR A 95 15.96 -2.79 6.36
C TYR A 95 16.99 -1.89 5.69
N PHE A 96 18.01 -1.42 6.42
CA PHE A 96 18.94 -0.39 5.96
C PHE A 96 19.69 -0.73 4.67
N HIS A 97 19.79 -2.01 4.33
CA HIS A 97 20.37 -2.49 3.06
C HIS A 97 19.59 -2.00 1.83
N HIS A 98 18.30 -1.66 1.98
CA HIS A 98 17.44 -1.20 0.88
C HIS A 98 17.41 0.32 0.76
N ILE A 99 17.48 0.82 -0.47
CA ILE A 99 17.47 2.26 -0.76
C ILE A 99 16.21 2.96 -0.23
N THR A 100 15.04 2.32 -0.31
CA THR A 100 13.79 2.90 0.19
C THR A 100 13.83 3.12 1.70
N ALA A 101 14.42 2.19 2.46
CA ALA A 101 14.59 2.33 3.90
C ALA A 101 15.56 3.46 4.26
N LYS A 102 16.67 3.60 3.52
CA LYS A 102 17.62 4.72 3.69
C LYS A 102 16.94 6.06 3.45
N ILE A 103 16.16 6.18 2.38
CA ILE A 103 15.40 7.39 2.06
C ILE A 103 14.37 7.66 3.15
N THR A 104 13.59 6.65 3.58
CA THR A 104 12.64 6.80 4.70
C THR A 104 13.34 7.29 5.95
N LEU A 105 14.51 6.75 6.30
CA LEU A 105 15.27 7.22 7.48
C LEU A 105 15.61 8.71 7.38
N ILE A 106 16.11 9.16 6.23
CA ILE A 106 16.43 10.57 6.01
C ILE A 106 15.17 11.43 6.20
N ILE A 107 14.05 11.03 5.60
CA ILE A 107 12.79 11.75 5.72
C ILE A 107 12.29 11.78 7.17
N VAL A 108 12.34 10.65 7.90
CA VAL A 108 11.93 10.58 9.31
C VAL A 108 12.78 11.53 10.17
N LEU A 109 14.10 11.51 10.01
CA LEU A 109 15.00 12.39 10.77
C LEU A 109 14.73 13.86 10.45
N TYR A 110 14.52 14.20 9.17
CA TYR A 110 14.20 15.56 8.76
C TYR A 110 12.82 16.00 9.29
N SER A 111 11.83 15.11 9.31
CA SER A 111 10.53 15.35 9.93
C SER A 111 10.67 15.64 11.42
N ILE A 112 11.45 14.86 12.18
CA ILE A 112 11.66 15.11 13.61
C ILE A 112 12.22 16.53 13.84
N VAL A 113 13.20 16.95 13.05
CA VAL A 113 13.78 18.30 13.14
C VAL A 113 12.74 19.37 12.82
N ALA A 114 11.97 19.20 11.73
CA ALA A 114 10.91 20.12 11.35
C ALA A 114 9.83 20.24 12.45
N GLU A 115 9.44 19.11 13.05
CA GLU A 115 8.46 19.05 14.13
C GLU A 115 8.92 19.80 15.37
N CYS A 116 10.20 19.65 15.75
CA CYS A 116 10.80 20.40 16.84
C CYS A 116 10.85 21.91 16.54
N LEU A 117 11.18 22.30 15.30
CA LEU A 117 11.19 23.70 14.89
C LEU A 117 9.80 24.33 14.95
N TRP A 118 8.78 23.67 14.43
CA TRP A 118 7.41 24.15 14.46
C TRP A 118 6.86 24.23 15.90
N TRP A 119 7.23 23.28 16.75
CA TRP A 119 6.89 23.34 18.17
C TRP A 119 7.51 24.57 18.84
N TYR A 120 8.80 24.82 18.60
CA TYR A 120 9.50 25.98 19.16
C TYR A 120 8.92 27.31 18.69
N GLN A 121 8.50 27.40 17.42
CA GLN A 121 7.94 28.61 16.82
C GLN A 121 6.46 28.83 17.15
N GLY A 122 5.78 27.87 17.79
CA GLY A 122 4.33 27.96 18.03
C GLY A 122 3.52 28.04 16.73
N TYR A 123 3.94 27.28 15.71
CA TYR A 123 3.32 27.34 14.38
C TYR A 123 1.85 26.92 14.43
N ALA A 124 0.94 27.87 14.24
CA ALA A 124 -0.49 27.72 14.54
C ALA A 124 -1.19 26.63 13.71
N ASN A 125 -0.82 26.50 12.42
CA ASN A 125 -1.35 25.46 11.53
C ASN A 125 -0.30 24.37 11.35
N LYS A 126 0.13 23.79 12.47
CA LYS A 126 1.06 22.67 12.47
C LYS A 126 0.52 21.58 11.56
N PRO A 127 1.25 21.23 10.50
CA PRO A 127 0.72 20.32 9.54
C PRO A 127 1.06 18.87 10.01
N GLU A 128 0.19 17.90 9.72
CA GLU A 128 0.28 16.50 10.16
C GLU A 128 1.28 15.63 9.34
N ILE A 129 2.58 15.91 9.43
CA ILE A 129 3.59 15.21 8.61
C ILE A 129 3.81 13.77 9.06
N HIS A 130 3.51 13.48 10.33
CA HIS A 130 3.60 12.15 10.92
C HIS A 130 2.81 11.11 10.12
N TYR A 131 1.66 11.49 9.54
CA TYR A 131 0.87 10.63 8.66
C TYR A 131 1.65 10.21 7.41
N VAL A 132 2.24 11.18 6.70
CA VAL A 132 2.98 10.94 5.45
C VAL A 132 4.22 10.08 5.72
N VAL A 133 4.91 10.35 6.82
CA VAL A 133 6.09 9.58 7.25
C VAL A 133 5.70 8.15 7.65
N GLY A 134 4.62 7.99 8.40
CA GLY A 134 4.07 6.69 8.73
C GLY A 134 3.72 5.89 7.47
N LEU A 135 3.11 6.55 6.48
CA LEU A 135 2.77 5.92 5.21
C LEU A 135 4.02 5.44 4.47
N LEU A 136 5.09 6.24 4.40
CA LEU A 136 6.39 5.81 3.85
C LEU A 136 6.92 4.55 4.55
N ALA A 137 6.89 4.54 5.89
CA ALA A 137 7.39 3.40 6.68
C ALA A 137 6.58 2.13 6.41
N ILE A 138 5.24 2.21 6.40
CA ILE A 138 4.37 1.08 6.10
C ILE A 138 4.52 0.62 4.64
N THR A 139 4.75 1.51 3.68
CA THR A 139 5.03 1.12 2.28
C THR A 139 6.33 0.34 2.17
N VAL A 140 7.40 0.78 2.86
CA VAL A 140 8.66 0.01 2.93
C VAL A 140 8.39 -1.35 3.54
N TRP A 141 7.66 -1.41 4.66
CA TRP A 141 7.35 -2.67 5.33
C TRP A 141 6.59 -3.65 4.43
N ALA A 142 5.49 -3.20 3.81
CA ALA A 142 4.65 -4.03 2.95
C ALA A 142 5.43 -4.56 1.74
N ARG A 143 6.32 -3.74 1.17
CA ARG A 143 7.21 -4.17 0.08
C ARG A 143 8.16 -5.28 0.53
N GLN A 144 8.74 -5.17 1.73
CA GLN A 144 9.64 -6.21 2.25
C GLN A 144 8.87 -7.49 2.63
N LEU A 145 7.68 -7.35 3.21
CA LEU A 145 6.82 -8.49 3.49
C LEU A 145 6.43 -9.23 2.21
N LEU A 146 6.15 -8.54 1.10
CA LEU A 146 5.83 -9.18 -0.18
C LEU A 146 6.99 -10.01 -0.71
N PHE A 147 8.21 -9.49 -0.68
CA PHE A 147 9.38 -10.25 -1.14
C PHE A 147 9.72 -11.43 -0.22
N ASN A 148 9.53 -11.26 1.09
CA ASN A 148 9.83 -12.30 2.07
C ASN A 148 8.65 -13.26 2.31
N ARG A 149 7.48 -13.04 1.71
CA ARG A 149 6.27 -13.82 2.02
C ARG A 149 6.44 -15.30 1.78
N VAL A 150 7.18 -15.67 0.74
CA VAL A 150 7.42 -17.08 0.37
C VAL A 150 8.28 -17.76 1.43
N LEU A 151 9.29 -17.05 1.94
CA LEU A 151 10.16 -17.54 3.01
C LEU A 151 9.36 -17.72 4.31
N ILE A 152 8.57 -16.72 4.69
CA ILE A 152 7.68 -16.78 5.87
C ILE A 152 6.68 -17.93 5.72
N ALA A 153 6.04 -18.05 4.54
CA ALA A 153 5.08 -19.13 4.29
C ALA A 153 5.73 -20.51 4.32
N HIS A 154 6.98 -20.63 3.84
CA HIS A 154 7.74 -21.87 3.92
C HIS A 154 8.09 -22.22 5.37
N GLU A 155 8.59 -21.26 6.15
CA GLU A 155 9.03 -21.47 7.53
C GLU A 155 7.87 -21.86 8.45
N TYR A 156 6.75 -21.13 8.39
CA TYR A 156 5.64 -21.31 9.33
C TYR A 156 4.57 -22.29 8.84
N PHE A 157 4.42 -22.47 7.53
CA PHE A 157 3.34 -23.29 6.96
C PHE A 157 3.85 -24.42 6.06
N LYS A 158 5.17 -24.64 5.99
CA LYS A 158 5.83 -25.64 5.11
C LYS A 158 5.38 -25.51 3.66
N TYR A 159 5.03 -24.30 3.24
CA TYR A 159 4.55 -24.03 1.90
C TYR A 159 5.72 -23.77 0.95
N THR A 160 5.77 -24.51 -0.15
CA THR A 160 6.75 -24.29 -1.21
C THR A 160 6.08 -23.53 -2.35
N SER A 161 6.41 -22.25 -2.51
CA SER A 161 5.95 -21.44 -3.64
C SER A 161 6.76 -21.77 -4.90
N GLY A 162 6.11 -21.74 -6.06
CA GLY A 162 6.77 -21.88 -7.36
C GLY A 162 6.81 -20.60 -8.19
N LYS A 163 6.38 -19.43 -7.65
CA LYS A 163 6.04 -18.26 -8.48
C LYS A 163 6.50 -16.93 -7.89
N THR A 164 7.68 -16.49 -8.30
CA THR A 164 8.33 -15.21 -7.97
C THR A 164 7.85 -14.02 -8.81
N GLY A 165 7.07 -14.25 -9.87
CA GLY A 165 6.63 -13.20 -10.80
C GLY A 165 5.69 -12.17 -10.17
N LEU A 166 4.73 -12.61 -9.34
CA LEU A 166 3.79 -11.73 -8.65
C LEU A 166 4.50 -10.72 -7.74
N ASP A 167 5.55 -11.16 -7.05
CA ASP A 167 6.32 -10.33 -6.11
C ASP A 167 7.02 -9.19 -6.81
N THR A 168 7.57 -9.46 -7.98
CA THR A 168 8.25 -8.46 -8.79
C THR A 168 7.27 -7.39 -9.26
N HIS A 169 6.08 -7.79 -9.74
CA HIS A 169 5.07 -6.84 -10.21
C HIS A 169 4.48 -6.01 -9.07
N ILE A 170 3.99 -6.62 -7.99
CA ILE A 170 3.40 -5.88 -6.87
C ILE A 170 4.47 -5.06 -6.15
N GLY A 171 5.67 -5.61 -5.96
CA GLY A 171 6.80 -4.90 -5.35
C GLY A 171 7.26 -3.70 -6.19
N GLY A 172 7.15 -3.77 -7.51
CA GLY A 172 7.34 -2.64 -8.42
C GLY A 172 6.25 -1.57 -8.26
N ILE A 173 4.98 -1.98 -8.17
CA ILE A 173 3.87 -1.05 -7.96
C ILE A 173 3.99 -0.33 -6.60
N LEU A 174 4.33 -1.05 -5.52
CA LEU A 174 4.59 -0.42 -4.22
C LEU A 174 5.81 0.51 -4.24
N TYR A 175 6.78 0.27 -5.11
CA TYR A 175 7.91 1.19 -5.30
C TYR A 175 7.46 2.51 -5.96
N PHE A 176 6.56 2.45 -6.96
CA PHE A 176 5.92 3.65 -7.50
C PHE A 176 5.08 4.37 -6.44
N TYR A 177 4.31 3.62 -5.64
CA TYR A 177 3.55 4.19 -4.54
C TYR A 177 4.45 4.89 -3.53
N PHE A 178 5.58 4.27 -3.16
CA PHE A 178 6.60 4.89 -2.31
C PHE A 178 7.10 6.21 -2.89
N GLY A 179 7.40 6.25 -4.19
CA GLY A 179 7.80 7.47 -4.88
C GLY A 179 6.75 8.57 -4.80
N LEU A 180 5.47 8.22 -4.97
CA LEU A 180 4.36 9.16 -4.86
C LEU A 180 4.24 9.74 -3.44
N VAL A 181 4.33 8.90 -2.40
CA VAL A 181 4.31 9.37 -1.00
C VAL A 181 5.54 10.22 -0.68
N LEU A 182 6.71 9.86 -1.22
CA LEU A 182 7.95 10.63 -1.06
C LEU A 182 7.81 12.03 -1.68
N LEU A 183 7.25 12.13 -2.89
CA LEU A 183 6.98 13.42 -3.51
C LEU A 183 6.03 14.28 -2.68
N MET A 184 5.01 13.66 -2.05
CA MET A 184 4.13 14.37 -1.12
C MET A 184 4.90 14.90 0.09
N ALA A 185 5.76 14.07 0.70
CA ALA A 185 6.60 14.50 1.83
C ALA A 185 7.54 15.65 1.43
N LEU A 186 8.13 15.60 0.23
CA LEU A 186 9.01 16.65 -0.26
C LEU A 186 8.27 17.97 -0.55
N GLU A 187 7.13 17.92 -1.26
CA GLU A 187 6.27 19.10 -1.48
C GLU A 187 5.88 19.72 -0.14
N TYR A 188 5.58 18.87 0.84
CA TYR A 188 5.21 19.30 2.17
C TYR A 188 6.33 20.08 2.87
N PHE A 189 7.58 19.59 2.81
CA PHE A 189 8.72 20.34 3.34
C PHE A 189 8.96 21.65 2.59
N VAL A 190 8.84 21.65 1.27
CA VAL A 190 8.96 22.88 0.46
C VAL A 190 7.93 23.92 0.90
N ARG A 191 6.69 23.50 1.17
CA ARG A 191 5.61 24.39 1.59
C ARG A 191 5.80 24.95 3.00
N HIS A 192 6.11 24.08 3.96
CA HIS A 192 6.06 24.42 5.40
C HIS A 192 7.41 24.74 6.03
N VAL A 193 8.52 24.30 5.42
CA VAL A 193 9.88 24.66 5.84
C VAL A 193 10.46 25.73 4.91
N GLY A 194 10.22 25.60 3.60
CA GLY A 194 10.70 26.57 2.60
C GLY A 194 9.85 27.83 2.47
N GLY A 195 8.63 27.85 3.01
CA GLY A 195 7.73 29.01 2.95
C GLY A 195 7.03 29.21 1.60
N PHE A 196 7.11 28.23 0.69
CA PHE A 196 6.47 28.30 -0.63
C PHE A 196 5.03 27.79 -0.57
N THR A 197 4.11 28.63 -0.09
CA THR A 197 2.72 28.26 0.20
C THR A 197 1.92 27.76 -1.02
N ASP A 198 2.29 28.19 -2.22
CA ASP A 198 1.54 27.93 -3.45
C ASP A 198 1.80 26.54 -4.05
N VAL A 199 2.83 25.84 -3.58
CA VAL A 199 3.19 24.50 -4.08
C VAL A 199 2.23 23.46 -3.53
N THR A 200 1.28 23.03 -4.36
CA THR A 200 0.19 22.11 -3.99
C THR A 200 -0.11 21.05 -5.05
N THR A 201 0.75 20.95 -6.07
CA THR A 201 0.51 20.12 -7.26
C THR A 201 0.47 18.64 -6.92
N ILE A 202 1.43 18.14 -6.13
CA ILE A 202 1.49 16.73 -5.72
C ILE A 202 0.35 16.42 -4.77
N TYR A 203 0.01 17.32 -3.84
CA TYR A 203 -1.11 17.17 -2.94
C TYR A 203 -2.42 16.93 -3.69
N TYR A 204 -2.73 17.73 -4.72
CA TYR A 204 -3.96 17.55 -5.51
C TYR A 204 -3.92 16.32 -6.42
N LEU A 205 -2.75 15.93 -6.92
CA LEU A 205 -2.59 14.75 -7.78
C LEU A 205 -2.48 13.44 -7.02
N PHE A 206 -2.20 13.47 -5.71
CA PHE A 206 -1.95 12.27 -4.93
C PHE A 206 -3.12 11.29 -4.96
N THR A 207 -4.31 11.76 -4.61
CA THR A 207 -5.52 10.93 -4.55
C THR A 207 -5.85 10.25 -5.88
N PRO A 208 -6.00 10.97 -7.02
CA PRO A 208 -6.32 10.32 -8.28
C PRO A 208 -5.24 9.33 -8.73
N ILE A 209 -3.95 9.65 -8.55
CA ILE A 209 -2.86 8.73 -8.93
C ILE A 209 -2.84 7.50 -8.00
N SER A 210 -2.99 7.69 -6.69
CA SER A 210 -3.07 6.60 -5.70
C SER A 210 -4.22 5.64 -6.01
N ASN A 211 -5.38 6.17 -6.42
CA ASN A 211 -6.54 5.37 -6.80
C ASN A 211 -6.26 4.51 -8.04
N VAL A 212 -5.63 5.10 -9.06
CA VAL A 212 -5.22 4.37 -10.27
C VAL A 212 -4.21 3.26 -9.94
N ILE A 213 -3.20 3.57 -9.12
CA ILE A 213 -2.21 2.58 -8.66
C ILE A 213 -2.87 1.42 -7.91
N SER A 214 -3.85 1.71 -7.04
CA SER A 214 -4.59 0.70 -6.29
C SER A 214 -5.42 -0.20 -7.21
N GLY A 215 -6.08 0.38 -8.22
CA GLY A 215 -6.79 -0.37 -9.25
C GLY A 215 -5.86 -1.28 -10.08
N ILE A 216 -4.70 -0.78 -10.51
CA ILE A 216 -3.69 -1.57 -11.24
C ILE A 216 -3.18 -2.73 -10.38
N THR A 217 -2.93 -2.48 -9.08
CA THR A 217 -2.47 -3.52 -8.15
C THR A 217 -3.43 -4.70 -8.11
N LEU A 218 -4.72 -4.42 -7.95
CA LEU A 218 -5.75 -5.45 -7.91
C LEU A 218 -5.87 -6.20 -9.26
N ALA A 219 -5.80 -5.47 -10.37
CA ALA A 219 -5.84 -6.06 -11.71
C ALA A 219 -4.67 -7.03 -11.96
N VAL A 220 -3.46 -6.67 -11.55
CA VAL A 220 -2.26 -7.53 -11.68
C VAL A 220 -2.41 -8.81 -10.87
N ILE A 221 -2.93 -8.72 -9.64
CA ILE A 221 -3.19 -9.89 -8.79
C ILE A 221 -4.19 -10.83 -9.46
N TYR A 222 -5.28 -10.28 -10.00
CA TYR A 222 -6.28 -11.07 -10.72
C TYR A 222 -5.73 -11.72 -11.97
N MET A 223 -4.93 -11.01 -12.77
CA MET A 223 -4.27 -11.60 -13.94
C MET A 223 -3.34 -12.75 -13.55
N HIS A 224 -2.59 -12.60 -12.46
CA HIS A 224 -1.70 -13.65 -11.97
C HIS A 224 -2.48 -14.88 -11.48
N PHE A 225 -3.56 -14.67 -10.72
CA PHE A 225 -4.47 -15.74 -10.30
C PHE A 225 -5.04 -16.49 -11.52
N PHE A 226 -5.51 -15.76 -12.54
CA PHE A 226 -6.05 -16.36 -13.75
C PHE A 226 -5.01 -17.18 -14.52
N ASN A 227 -3.81 -16.64 -14.70
CA ASN A 227 -2.69 -17.34 -15.33
C ASN A 227 -2.31 -18.61 -14.55
N ASN A 228 -2.44 -18.60 -13.22
CA ASN A 228 -2.16 -19.75 -12.39
C ASN A 228 -3.23 -20.85 -12.54
N GLN A 229 -4.50 -20.47 -12.52
CA GLN A 229 -5.61 -21.41 -12.65
C GLN A 229 -5.65 -22.02 -14.07
N SER A 230 -5.47 -21.20 -15.11
CA SER A 230 -5.44 -21.69 -16.50
C SER A 230 -4.32 -22.72 -16.74
N LYS A 231 -3.10 -22.45 -16.25
CA LYS A 231 -1.98 -23.41 -16.36
C LYS A 231 -2.28 -24.76 -15.70
N LYS A 232 -2.91 -24.77 -14.52
CA LYS A 232 -3.28 -26.01 -13.80
C LYS A 232 -4.31 -26.87 -14.56
N HIS A 233 -5.11 -26.25 -15.43
CA HIS A 233 -6.14 -26.95 -16.21
C HIS A 233 -5.72 -27.29 -17.64
N LEU A 234 -4.63 -26.72 -18.15
CA LEU A 234 -4.03 -27.08 -19.45
C LEU A 234 -3.03 -28.22 -19.33
N SER A 235 -2.51 -28.48 -18.12
CA SER A 235 -1.57 -29.58 -17.83
C SER A 235 -2.26 -30.87 -17.34
N ALA A 236 -3.59 -30.95 -17.43
CA ALA A 236 -4.43 -32.07 -17.00
C ALA A 236 -5.25 -32.58 -18.19
#